data_AF-A0A7K1J226-F1
#
_entry.id   AF-A0A7K1J226-F1
#
_cell.length_a   1.000
_cell.length_b   1.000
_cell.length_c   1.000
_cell.angle_alpha   90.00
_cell.angle_beta   90.00
_cell.angle_gamma   90.00
#
_symmetry.space_group_name_H-M   'P 1'
#
loop_
_entity.id
_entity.type
_entity.pdbx_description
1 polymer ?
#
loop_
_entity_poly.entity_id
_entity_poly.type
_entity_poly.pdbx_seq_one_letter_code
_entity_poly.pdbx_strand_id
1 'polypeptide(L)' 'MSRITVSIELAASPARVWEIVEPVERHVDWMADAVAIRFTNSQTRGVGTT' A
#
# COMPACT_ATOMS: atom_id res chain seq x y z
N MET A 1 -4.90 19.66 14.26
CA MET A 1 -4.32 18.69 13.31
C MET A 1 -4.98 18.90 11.96
N SER A 2 -4.20 19.04 10.89
CA SER A 2 -4.71 19.12 9.53
C SER A 2 -5.00 17.71 8.98
N ARG A 3 -6.10 17.57 8.23
CA ARG A 3 -6.45 16.33 7.52
C ARG A 3 -6.40 16.61 6.03
N ILE A 4 -5.68 15.77 5.28
CA ILE A 4 -5.64 15.81 3.83
C ILE A 4 -6.41 14.60 3.30
N THR A 5 -7.17 14.79 2.22
CA THR A 5 -7.87 13.71 1.52
C THR A 5 -7.62 13.88 0.03
N VAL A 6 -7.10 12.83 -0.60
CA VAL A 6 -6.81 12.76 -2.04
C VAL A 6 -7.46 11.48 -2.56
N SER A 7 -8.12 11.58 -3.72
CA SER A 7 -8.82 10.46 -4.35
C SER A 7 -8.56 10.47 -5.85
N ILE A 8 -8.54 9.29 -6.46
CA ILE A 8 -8.47 9.09 -7.91
C ILE A 8 -9.51 8.05 -8.32
N GLU A 9 -10.00 8.14 -9.55
CA GLU A 9 -10.89 7.13 -10.13
C GLU A 9 -10.08 6.10 -10.91
N LEU A 10 -10.32 4.83 -10.64
CA LEU A 10 -9.68 3.71 -11.32
C LEU A 10 -10.75 2.84 -11.99
N ALA A 11 -10.54 2.48 -13.25
CA ALA A 11 -11.38 1.53 -13.98
C ALA A 11 -11.06 0.08 -13.55
N ALA A 12 -11.20 -0.22 -12.26
CA ALA A 12 -10.93 -1.52 -11.66
C ALA A 12 -11.87 -1.76 -10.48
N SER A 13 -12.17 -3.03 -10.17
CA SER A 13 -12.93 -3.37 -8.98
C SER A 13 -12.11 -3.11 -7.71
N PRO A 14 -12.76 -2.80 -6.56
CA PRO A 14 -12.05 -2.65 -5.29
C PRO A 14 -11.19 -3.86 -4.92
N ALA A 15 -11.67 -5.08 -5.21
CA ALA A 15 -10.90 -6.31 -4.99
C ALA A 15 -9.60 -6.33 -5.82
N ARG A 16 -9.67 -5.91 -7.09
CA ARG A 16 -8.49 -5.87 -7.97
C ARG A 16 -7.49 -4.80 -7.52
N VAL A 17 -7.96 -3.65 -7.07
CA VAL A 17 -7.09 -2.61 -6.51
C VAL A 17 -6.44 -3.12 -5.23
N TRP A 18 -7.20 -3.80 -4.37
CA TRP A 18 -6.68 -4.36 -3.12
C TRP A 18 -5.58 -5.41 -3.34
N GLU A 19 -5.68 -6.28 -4.34
CA GLU A 19 -4.62 -7.25 -4.69
C GLU A 19 -3.27 -6.59 -4.99
N ILE A 20 -3.26 -5.32 -5.41
CA ILE A 20 -2.06 -4.55 -5.75
C ILE A 20 -1.58 -3.71 -4.55
N VAL A 21 -2.50 -3.17 -3.76
CA VAL A 21 -2.21 -2.27 -2.62
C VAL A 21 -1.98 -3.03 -1.30
N GLU A 22 -2.52 -4.22 -1.12
CA GLU A 22 -2.29 -5.04 0.10
C GLU A 22 -0.83 -5.49 0.27
N PRO A 23 -0.09 -5.90 -0.79
CA PRO A 23 1.30 -6.33 -0.68
C PRO A 23 2.24 -5.12 -0.55
N VAL A 24 2.38 -4.60 0.67
CA VAL A 24 3.23 -3.43 0.95
C VAL A 24 4.67 -3.64 0.49
N GLU A 25 5.21 -4.86 0.54
CA GLU A 25 6.57 -5.18 0.09
C GLU A 25 6.84 -4.85 -1.38
N ARG A 26 5.79 -4.79 -2.22
CA ARG A 26 5.89 -4.49 -3.66
C ARG A 26 5.71 -3.02 -4.00
N HIS A 27 5.48 -2.16 -3.01
CA HIS A 27 5.18 -0.77 -3.28
C HIS A 27 6.38 -0.02 -3.87
N VAL A 28 7.60 -0.44 -3.54
CA VAL A 28 8.85 0.08 -4.14
C VAL A 28 8.87 -0.04 -5.68
N ASP A 29 8.07 -0.92 -6.27
CA ASP A 29 8.01 -1.11 -7.73
C ASP A 29 7.29 0.04 -8.46
N TRP A 30 6.43 0.80 -7.78
CA TRP A 30 5.55 1.79 -8.40
C TRP A 30 5.40 3.10 -7.61
N MET A 31 5.65 3.08 -6.31
CA MET A 31 5.72 4.28 -5.47
C MET A 31 7.08 4.96 -5.69
N ALA A 32 7.09 6.01 -6.50
CA ALA A 32 8.30 6.77 -6.80
C ALA A 32 8.98 7.35 -5.54
N ASP A 33 8.24 7.51 -4.44
CA ASP A 33 8.71 7.99 -3.14
C ASP A 33 9.20 6.86 -2.21
N ALA A 34 8.89 5.59 -2.48
CA ALA A 34 9.29 4.47 -1.63
C ALA A 34 10.61 3.85 -2.10
N VAL A 35 11.73 4.25 -1.47
CA VAL A 35 13.07 3.71 -1.79
C VAL A 35 13.28 2.30 -1.24
N ALA A 36 12.71 1.98 -0.07
CA ALA A 36 12.82 0.68 0.56
C ALA A 36 11.71 0.48 1.59
N ILE A 37 11.31 -0.79 1.80
CA ILE A 37 10.36 -1.19 2.85
C ILE A 37 11.03 -2.24 3.73
N ARG A 38 10.87 -2.09 5.05
CA ARG A 38 11.42 -3.00 6.06
C ARG A 38 10.33 -3.33 7.06
N PHE A 39 10.02 -4.61 7.20
CA PHE A 39 9.12 -5.09 8.25
C PHE A 39 9.85 -5.09 9.60
N THR A 40 9.16 -4.63 10.64
CA THR A 40 9.70 -4.63 12.01
C THR A 40 9.38 -5.91 12.76
N ASN A 41 8.49 -6.75 12.22
CA ASN A 41 8.16 -8.07 12.72
C ASN A 41 8.17 -9.12 11.59
N SER A 42 7.75 -10.35 11.90
CA SER A 42 7.69 -11.45 10.92
C SER A 42 6.42 -11.46 10.07
N GLN A 43 5.43 -10.62 10.37
CA GLN A 43 4.20 -10.51 9.61
C GLN A 43 4.42 -9.57 8.43
N THR A 44 4.10 -10.02 7.23
CA THR A 44 4.26 -9.23 5.99
C THR A 44 2.94 -9.00 5.25
N ARG A 45 1.82 -9.49 5.80
CA ARG A 45 0.50 -9.51 5.15
C ARG A 45 -0.64 -9.34 6.15
N GLY A 46 -1.74 -8.79 5.65
CA GLY A 46 -2.97 -8.57 6.42
C GLY A 46 -2.90 -7.39 7.38
N VAL A 47 -4.00 -7.22 8.13
CA VAL A 47 -4.18 -6.10 9.08
C VAL A 47 -3.17 -6.22 10.23
N GLY A 48 -2.50 -5.11 10.55
CA GLY A 48 -1.51 -5.03 11.64
C GLY A 48 -0.04 -5.23 11.21
N THR A 49 0.22 -5.41 9.92
CA THR A 49 1.59 -5.47 9.36
C THR A 49 2.35 -4.16 9.64
N THR A 50 3.58 -4.27 10.16
CA THR A 50 4.44 -3.14 10.57
C THR A 50 5.92 -3.40 10.35
#